data_AF-A0A9D2TRS6-F1
#
_entry.id   AF-A0A9D2TRS6-F1
#
_cell.length_a   1.000
_cell.length_b   1.000
_cell.length_c   1.000
_cell.angle_alpha   90.00
_cell.angle_beta   90.00
_cell.angle_gamma   90.00
#
_symmetry.space_group_name_H-M   'P 1'
#
loop_
_entity.id
_entity.type
_entity.pdbx_description
1 polymer ?
#
loop_
_entity_poly.entity_id
_entity_poly.type
_entity_poly.pdbx_seq_one_letter_code
_entity_poly.pdbx_strand_id
1 'polypeptide(L)'
;DHTGYFNREGLIALMEDHGMECLDFYGDTFVDLQLLNPYSNYYEKPETGHAAHQTAVRMENLLHEISPERTVEVYRLLGEMGFGREIVGVFRKKGK
;
A
#
# COMPACT_ATOMS: atom_id res chain seq x y z
N ASP A 1 5.78 -18.53 10.25
CA ASP A 1 6.89 -17.57 10.27
C ASP A 1 6.42 -16.14 10.06
N HIS A 2 6.65 -15.33 11.08
CA HIS A 2 6.79 -13.85 11.16
C HIS A 2 5.98 -12.89 10.25
N THR A 3 4.77 -13.22 9.79
CA THR A 3 3.89 -12.26 9.08
C THR A 3 3.27 -11.16 9.96
N GLY A 4 3.66 -11.08 11.24
CA GLY A 4 3.06 -10.20 12.26
C GLY A 4 3.90 -9.01 12.71
N TYR A 5 4.97 -8.63 11.99
CA TYR A 5 5.81 -7.50 12.39
C TYR A 5 5.61 -6.31 11.45
N PHE A 6 4.75 -5.40 11.91
CA PHE A 6 4.45 -4.08 11.35
C PHE A 6 3.37 -4.03 10.25
N ASN A 7 2.12 -3.91 10.69
CA ASN A 7 0.94 -3.64 9.88
C ASN A 7 0.36 -2.26 10.23
N ARG A 8 -0.81 -1.92 9.66
CA ARG A 8 -1.51 -0.66 9.93
C ARG A 8 -1.72 -0.40 11.42
N GLU A 9 -2.26 -1.37 12.14
CA GLU A 9 -2.56 -1.24 13.57
C GLU A 9 -1.27 -1.05 14.37
N GLY A 10 -0.21 -1.79 14.04
CA GLY A 10 1.10 -1.69 14.68
C GLY A 10 1.77 -0.32 14.46
N LEU A 11 1.73 0.20 13.23
CA LEU A 11 2.26 1.53 12.92
C LEU A 11 1.45 2.62 13.63
N ILE A 12 0.12 2.56 13.62
CA ILE A 12 -0.73 3.54 14.31
C ILE A 12 -0.44 3.53 15.81
N ALA A 13 -0.43 2.35 16.45
CA ALA A 13 -0.15 2.21 17.88
C ALA A 13 1.24 2.76 18.25
N LEU A 14 2.27 2.46 17.46
CA LEU A 14 3.62 2.98 17.66
C LEU A 14 3.64 4.52 17.62
N MET A 15 2.95 5.13 16.65
CA MET A 15 2.95 6.57 16.47
C MET A 15 2.12 7.27 17.56
N GLU A 16 1.03 6.65 18.01
CA GLU A 16 0.21 7.15 19.12
C GLU A 16 0.98 7.20 20.45
N ASP A 17 1.78 6.18 20.74
CA ASP A 17 2.68 6.13 21.91
C ASP A 17 3.71 7.28 21.90
N HIS A 18 4.09 7.74 20.70
CA HIS A 18 4.98 8.89 20.50
C HIS A 18 4.23 10.24 20.44
N GLY A 19 2.99 10.29 20.92
CA GLY A 19 2.19 11.51 20.97
C GLY A 19 1.78 12.02 19.60
N MET A 20 1.66 11.14 18.61
CA MET A 20 1.12 11.47 17.30
C MET A 20 -0.31 10.98 17.14
N GLU A 21 -1.01 11.53 16.16
CA GLU A 21 -2.37 11.20 15.73
C GLU A 21 -2.31 10.84 14.26
N CYS A 22 -2.90 9.70 13.89
CA CYS A 22 -3.02 9.28 12.49
C CYS A 22 -4.11 10.12 11.81
N LEU A 23 -3.74 10.85 10.77
CA LEU A 23 -4.67 11.65 9.95
C LEU A 23 -5.15 10.88 8.72
N ASP A 24 -4.29 10.03 8.16
CA ASP A 24 -4.59 9.28 6.95
C ASP A 24 -3.69 8.04 6.83
N PHE A 25 -4.11 7.06 6.03
CA PHE A 25 -3.37 5.81 5.83
C PHE A 25 -3.61 5.24 4.45
N TYR A 26 -2.57 4.72 3.82
CA TYR A 26 -2.59 4.25 2.44
C TYR A 26 -1.80 2.96 2.27
N GLY A 27 -2.24 2.15 1.29
CA GLY A 27 -1.45 1.10 0.67
C GLY A 27 -0.84 1.61 -0.64
N ASP A 28 0.30 1.05 -1.02
CA ASP A 28 1.13 1.58 -2.12
C ASP A 28 0.72 1.09 -3.51
N THR A 29 0.21 -0.13 -3.63
CA THR A 29 0.12 -0.82 -4.93
C THR A 29 -0.95 -1.92 -4.97
N PHE A 30 -1.28 -2.36 -6.20
CA PHE A 30 -2.14 -3.53 -6.48
C PHE A 30 -1.34 -4.83 -6.64
N VAL A 31 -0.16 -4.91 -6.03
CA VAL A 31 0.78 -6.03 -6.21
C VAL A 31 0.18 -7.38 -5.85
N ASP A 32 -0.76 -7.42 -4.90
CA ASP A 32 -1.50 -8.61 -4.50
C ASP A 32 -2.20 -9.28 -5.69
N LEU A 33 -2.78 -8.51 -6.61
CA LEU A 33 -3.44 -9.05 -7.80
C LEU A 33 -2.44 -9.76 -8.73
N GLN A 34 -1.20 -9.26 -8.79
CA GLN A 34 -0.15 -9.89 -9.58
C GLN A 34 0.34 -11.18 -8.92
N LEU A 35 0.45 -11.20 -7.60
CA LEU A 35 0.87 -12.36 -6.82
C LEU A 35 -0.21 -13.47 -6.79
N LEU A 36 -1.49 -13.10 -6.85
CA LEU A 36 -2.60 -14.06 -6.92
C LEU A 36 -2.71 -14.77 -8.27
N ASN A 37 -2.24 -14.15 -9.35
CA ASN A 37 -2.31 -14.73 -10.69
C ASN A 37 -1.03 -15.55 -11.00
N PRO A 38 -1.14 -16.87 -11.27
CA PRO A 38 0.01 -17.75 -11.48
C PRO A 38 0.83 -17.43 -12.73
N TYR A 39 0.32 -16.57 -13.62
CA TYR A 39 1.06 -16.11 -14.80
C TYR A 39 1.84 -14.82 -14.57
N SER A 40 1.54 -14.06 -13.51
CA SER A 40 2.22 -12.80 -13.16
C SER A 40 2.94 -12.83 -11.82
N ASN A 41 2.72 -13.86 -10.99
CA ASN A 41 3.34 -13.99 -9.68
C ASN A 41 4.87 -14.09 -9.80
N TYR A 42 5.54 -12.97 -9.59
CA TYR A 42 6.99 -12.86 -9.73
C TYR A 42 7.78 -13.44 -8.54
N TYR A 43 7.11 -13.83 -7.45
CA TYR A 43 7.75 -14.62 -6.40
C TYR A 43 7.93 -16.08 -6.85
N GLU A 44 6.98 -16.60 -7.63
CA GLU A 44 7.06 -17.95 -8.21
C GLU A 44 7.78 -17.96 -9.58
N LYS A 45 7.66 -16.87 -10.35
CA LYS A 45 8.22 -16.69 -11.69
C LYS A 45 9.02 -15.40 -11.78
N PRO A 46 10.25 -15.34 -11.24
CA PRO A 46 11.05 -14.12 -11.20
C PRO A 46 11.20 -13.38 -12.54
N GLU A 47 11.15 -14.11 -13.66
CA GLU A 47 11.17 -13.55 -15.01
C GLU A 47 10.01 -12.59 -15.33
N THR A 48 8.88 -12.69 -14.61
CA THR A 48 7.74 -11.78 -14.79
C THR A 48 7.91 -10.46 -14.05
N GLY A 49 8.91 -10.33 -13.17
CA GLY A 49 9.12 -9.18 -12.29
C GLY A 49 9.24 -7.84 -13.02
N HIS A 50 9.89 -7.81 -14.18
CA HIS A 50 9.99 -6.58 -14.98
C HIS A 50 8.64 -6.14 -15.53
N ALA A 51 7.85 -7.07 -16.08
CA ALA A 51 6.51 -6.80 -16.59
C ALA A 51 5.53 -6.44 -15.46
N ALA A 52 5.69 -7.06 -14.29
CA ALA A 52 4.97 -6.75 -13.06
C ALA A 52 5.18 -5.28 -12.64
N HIS A 53 6.42 -4.82 -12.59
CA HIS A 53 6.73 -3.42 -12.28
C HIS A 53 6.19 -2.45 -13.33
N GLN A 54 6.35 -2.75 -14.63
CA GLN A 54 5.77 -1.91 -15.69
C GLN A 54 4.25 -1.80 -15.59
N THR A 55 3.58 -2.90 -15.23
CA THR A 55 2.13 -2.90 -15.00
C THR A 55 1.76 -2.00 -13.84
N ALA A 56 2.51 -2.03 -12.73
CA ALA A 56 2.26 -1.14 -11.59
C ALA A 56 2.32 0.34 -11.98
N VAL A 57 3.37 0.75 -12.71
CA VAL A 57 3.51 2.13 -13.20
C VAL A 57 2.38 2.52 -14.17
N ARG A 58 1.99 1.62 -15.07
CA ARG A 58 0.86 1.89 -16.00
C ARG A 58 -0.47 2.01 -15.27
N MET A 59 -0.70 1.18 -14.25
CA MET A 59 -1.91 1.25 -13.43
C MET A 59 -2.00 2.57 -12.68
N GLU A 60 -0.91 3.01 -12.05
CA GLU A 60 -0.86 4.30 -11.35
C GLU A 60 -1.17 5.47 -12.29
N ASN A 61 -0.50 5.51 -13.45
CA ASN A 61 -0.75 6.55 -14.45
C ASN A 61 -2.20 6.52 -14.99
N LEU A 62 -2.74 5.32 -15.21
CA LEU A 62 -4.13 5.15 -15.67
C LEU A 62 -5.14 5.69 -14.65
N LEU A 63 -4.98 5.32 -13.37
CA LEU A 63 -5.87 5.79 -12.32
C LEU A 63 -5.76 7.31 -12.15
N HIS A 64 -4.52 7.83 -12.18
CA HIS A 64 -4.27 9.26 -12.12
C HIS A 64 -4.92 10.02 -13.28
N GLU A 65 -4.86 9.50 -14.52
CA GLU A 65 -5.51 10.09 -15.69
C GLU A 65 -7.05 10.09 -15.57
N ILE A 66 -7.63 9.04 -14.97
CA ILE A 66 -9.08 8.95 -14.74
C ILE A 66 -9.52 9.97 -13.68
N SER A 67 -8.89 9.97 -12.51
CA SER A 67 -9.08 10.99 -11.47
C SER A 67 -8.00 10.85 -10.40
N PRO A 68 -7.15 11.87 -10.20
CA PRO A 68 -6.17 11.88 -9.12
C PRO A 68 -6.83 11.75 -7.74
N GLU A 69 -7.96 12.42 -7.51
CA GLU A 69 -8.66 12.42 -6.22
C GLU A 69 -9.19 11.03 -5.88
N ARG A 70 -9.83 10.36 -6.85
CA ARG A 70 -10.32 8.98 -6.67
C ARG A 70 -9.18 7.98 -6.53
N THR A 71 -8.05 8.22 -7.19
CA THR A 71 -6.85 7.39 -7.03
C THR A 71 -6.37 7.39 -5.58
N VAL A 72 -6.35 8.57 -4.94
CA VAL A 72 -5.98 8.67 -3.52
C VAL A 72 -6.99 7.93 -2.62
N GLU A 73 -8.30 8.03 -2.89
CA GLU A 73 -9.32 7.25 -2.17
C GLU A 73 -9.13 5.74 -2.32
N VAL A 74 -8.78 5.28 -3.52
CA VAL A 74 -8.46 3.88 -3.78
C VAL A 74 -7.27 3.42 -2.94
N TYR A 75 -6.19 4.21 -2.88
CA TYR A 75 -5.02 3.85 -2.05
C TYR A 75 -5.32 3.85 -0.55
N ARG A 76 -6.25 4.68 -0.07
CA ARG A 76 -6.75 4.56 1.31
C ARG A 76 -7.43 3.22 1.55
N LEU A 77 -8.35 2.85 0.65
CA LEU A 77 -9.06 1.57 0.74
C LEU A 77 -8.10 0.38 0.69
N LEU A 78 -7.06 0.41 -0.15
CA LEU A 78 -6.02 -0.62 -0.16
C LEU A 78 -5.33 -0.71 1.21
N GLY A 79 -4.94 0.43 1.79
CA GLY A 79 -4.30 0.48 3.11
C GLY A 79 -5.19 -0.04 4.23
N GLU A 80 -6.49 0.27 4.19
CA GLU A 80 -7.48 -0.28 5.13
C GLU A 80 -7.67 -1.79 5.00
N MET A 81 -7.59 -2.31 3.77
CA MET A 81 -7.73 -3.75 3.49
C MET A 81 -6.43 -4.53 3.67
N GLY A 82 -5.30 -3.86 3.95
CA GLY A 82 -3.99 -4.49 4.08
C GLY A 82 -3.38 -4.94 2.75
N PHE A 83 -3.78 -4.31 1.64
CA PHE A 83 -3.19 -4.52 0.32
C PHE A 83 -1.92 -3.69 0.14
N GLY A 84 -1.06 -4.16 -0.77
CA GLY A 84 0.20 -3.54 -1.11
C GLY A 84 1.41 -4.25 -0.47
N ARG A 85 2.58 -3.68 -0.72
CA ARG A 85 3.85 -4.10 -0.10
C ARG A 85 4.31 -3.14 0.98
N GLU A 86 3.97 -1.88 0.82
CA GLU A 86 4.33 -0.81 1.74
C GLU A 86 3.07 -0.18 2.33
N ILE A 87 3.19 0.22 3.59
CA ILE A 87 2.17 1.00 4.29
C ILE A 87 2.66 2.43 4.48
N VAL A 88 1.75 3.39 4.26
CA VAL A 88 2.05 4.82 4.40
C VAL A 88 1.03 5.44 5.33
N GLY A 89 1.47 5.99 6.45
CA GLY A 89 0.60 6.76 7.35
C GLY A 89 0.99 8.24 7.38
N VAL A 90 -0.02 9.11 7.39
CA VAL A 90 0.15 10.55 7.57
C VAL A 90 -0.17 10.87 9.03
N PHE A 91 0.80 11.42 9.75
CA PHE A 91 0.68 11.66 11.18
C PHE A 91 0.89 13.12 11.52
N ARG A 92 0.16 13.58 12.56
CA ARG A 92 0.32 14.90 13.16
C ARG A 92 0.73 14.74 14.61
N LYS A 93 1.66 15.57 15.07
CA LYS A 93 2.00 15.66 16.49
C LYS A 93 0.81 16.25 17.27
N LYS A 94 0.36 15.56 18.33
CA LYS A 94 -0.67 16.08 19.23
C LYS A 94 -0.15 17.38 19.85
N GLY A 95 -1.01 18.41 19.91
CA GLY A 95 -0.69 19.65 20.61
C GLY A 95 -0.37 19.39 22.08
N LYS A 96 0.42 20.26 22.71
CA LYS A 96 0.60 20.25 24.16
C LYS A 96 -0.70 20.59 24.87
#